data_AF-A0A7W0K255-F1
#
_entry.id   AF-A0A7W0K255-F1
#
_cell.length_a   1.000
_cell.length_b   1.000
_cell.length_c   1.000
_cell.angle_alpha   90.00
_cell.angle_beta   90.00
_cell.angle_gamma   90.00
#
_symmetry.space_group_name_H-M   'P 1'
#
loop_
_entity.id
_entity.type
_entity.pdbx_description
1 polymer ?
#
loop_
_entity_poly.entity_id
_entity_poly.type
_entity_poly.pdbx_seq_one_letter_code
_entity_poly.pdbx_strand_id
1 'polypeptide(L)'
;HGPTMLESLVDGSLDVQAGGVLLADLHRRLHDLPALLSADATDRILHLDLHPGNVLLSPRGPVVIDWRNATEGPADLDLALSALILAEVAVEKANPLASAASLLLSAFLESAGGDPLRTLSQAVEIRRADPALLGADAGLLGEAAGLISRSR
;
A
#
# COMPACT_ATOMS: atom_id res chain seq x y z
N HIS A 1 1.73 -23.05 2.82
CA HIS A 1 1.65 -21.59 2.70
C HIS A 1 2.16 -21.00 4.00
N GLY A 2 2.84 -19.86 3.98
CA GLY A 2 3.28 -19.19 5.22
C GLY A 2 2.27 -18.12 5.66
N PRO A 3 2.54 -17.42 6.77
CA PRO A 3 1.68 -16.35 7.27
C PRO A 3 1.62 -15.18 6.28
N THR A 4 0.60 -14.35 6.40
CA THR A 4 0.60 -13.03 5.78
C THR A 4 1.69 -12.15 6.41
N MET A 5 2.15 -11.16 5.68
CA MET A 5 3.09 -10.17 6.20
C MET A 5 2.46 -9.39 7.36
N LEU A 6 1.14 -9.14 7.33
CA LEU A 6 0.41 -8.54 8.45
C LEU A 6 0.50 -9.40 9.72
N GLU A 7 0.24 -10.71 9.63
CA GLU A 7 0.36 -11.62 10.76
C GLU A 7 1.77 -11.59 11.36
N SER A 8 2.81 -11.61 10.52
CA SER A 8 4.20 -11.54 10.96
C SER A 8 4.60 -10.18 11.56
N LEU A 9 4.00 -9.08 11.11
CA LEU A 9 4.18 -7.76 11.73
C LEU A 9 3.50 -7.70 13.10
N VAL A 10 2.32 -8.30 13.24
CA VAL A 10 1.54 -8.30 14.48
C VAL A 10 2.17 -9.20 15.54
N ASP A 11 2.68 -10.37 15.16
CA ASP A 11 3.35 -11.29 16.09
C ASP A 11 4.82 -10.95 16.37
N GLY A 12 5.37 -9.96 15.65
CA GLY A 12 6.73 -9.46 15.81
C GLY A 12 7.82 -10.34 15.17
N SER A 13 7.46 -11.36 14.40
CA SER A 13 8.41 -12.16 13.61
C SER A 13 9.02 -11.40 12.43
N LEU A 14 8.37 -10.32 11.99
CA LEU A 14 8.89 -9.34 11.04
C LEU A 14 8.96 -7.95 11.69
N ASP A 15 10.15 -7.34 11.63
CA ASP A 15 10.35 -5.96 12.03
C ASP A 15 9.55 -4.99 11.13
N VAL A 16 8.94 -3.97 11.71
CA VAL A 16 8.08 -3.01 11.01
C VAL A 16 8.83 -2.21 9.94
N GLN A 17 10.07 -1.77 10.21
CA GLN A 17 10.91 -1.07 9.23
C GLN A 17 11.27 -2.00 8.08
N ALA A 18 11.70 -3.23 8.40
CA ALA A 18 11.98 -4.24 7.38
C ALA A 18 10.73 -4.56 6.54
N GLY A 19 9.54 -4.52 7.15
CA GLY A 19 8.28 -4.66 6.46
C GLY A 19 8.04 -3.54 5.44
N GLY A 20 8.26 -2.28 5.81
CA GLY A 20 8.04 -1.14 4.91
C GLY A 20 8.97 -1.21 3.69
N VAL A 21 10.24 -1.58 3.92
CA VAL A 21 11.22 -1.83 2.86
C VAL A 21 10.79 -2.99 1.96
N LEU A 22 10.30 -4.10 2.53
CA LEU A 22 9.84 -5.26 1.78
C LEU A 22 8.64 -4.91 0.88
N LEU A 23 7.69 -4.14 1.39
CA LEU A 23 6.52 -3.70 0.62
C LEU A 23 6.95 -2.80 -0.55
N ALA A 24 7.88 -1.87 -0.31
CA ALA A 24 8.46 -1.03 -1.35
C ALA A 24 9.20 -1.85 -2.42
N ASP A 25 9.93 -2.90 -2.02
CA ASP A 25 10.61 -3.79 -2.96
C ASP A 25 9.62 -4.56 -3.85
N LEU A 26 8.51 -5.03 -3.28
CA LEU A 26 7.44 -5.68 -4.03
C LEU A 26 6.82 -4.75 -5.07
N HIS A 27 6.58 -3.48 -4.72
CA HIS A 27 6.12 -2.50 -5.70
C HIS A 27 7.13 -2.26 -6.82
N ARG A 28 8.42 -2.08 -6.52
CA ARG A 28 9.45 -1.93 -7.58
C ARG A 28 9.44 -3.12 -8.53
N ARG A 29 9.43 -4.34 -7.99
CA ARG A 29 9.42 -5.57 -8.80
C ARG A 29 8.15 -5.70 -9.64
N LEU A 30 7.00 -5.26 -9.13
CA LEU A 30 5.76 -5.20 -9.87
C LEU A 30 5.82 -4.15 -10.99
N HIS A 31 6.35 -2.96 -10.69
CA HIS A 31 6.46 -1.83 -11.61
C HIS A 31 7.63 -1.95 -12.60
N ASP A 32 8.47 -2.97 -12.47
CA ASP A 32 9.39 -3.42 -13.52
C ASP A 32 8.66 -4.20 -14.64
N LEU A 33 7.43 -4.67 -14.39
CA LEU A 33 6.61 -5.35 -15.40
C LEU A 33 5.89 -4.30 -16.27
N PRO A 34 6.06 -4.36 -17.61
CA PRO A 34 5.35 -3.46 -18.51
C PRO A 34 3.84 -3.76 -18.48
N ALA A 35 3.03 -2.73 -18.74
CA ALA A 35 1.63 -2.91 -19.10
C ALA A 35 1.49 -3.86 -20.31
N LEU A 36 0.41 -4.66 -20.33
CA LEU A 36 0.10 -5.62 -21.38
C LEU A 36 -0.86 -5.05 -22.43
N LEU A 37 -1.78 -4.18 -22.02
CA LEU A 37 -2.87 -3.65 -22.85
C LEU A 37 -2.73 -2.16 -23.15
N SER A 38 -2.13 -1.38 -22.25
CA SER A 38 -1.96 0.06 -22.42
C SER A 38 -1.04 0.39 -23.60
N ALA A 39 -1.41 1.44 -24.33
CA ALA A 39 -0.58 2.00 -25.39
C ALA A 39 0.50 2.96 -24.85
N ASP A 40 0.40 3.38 -23.59
CA ASP A 40 1.42 4.21 -22.94
C ASP A 40 2.53 3.34 -22.37
N ALA A 41 3.75 3.49 -22.90
CA ALA A 41 4.92 2.71 -22.45
C ALA A 41 5.37 3.04 -21.01
N THR A 42 4.83 4.10 -20.40
CA THR A 42 5.10 4.46 -19.01
C THR A 42 4.15 3.78 -18.02
N ASP A 43 3.04 3.21 -18.49
CA ASP A 43 2.10 2.46 -17.65
C ASP A 43 2.68 1.11 -17.20
N ARG A 44 2.28 0.70 -16.00
CA ARG A 44 2.68 -0.54 -15.35
C ARG A 44 1.47 -1.32 -14.89
N ILE A 45 1.67 -2.61 -14.65
CA ILE A 45 0.69 -3.42 -13.93
C ILE A 45 0.61 -2.88 -12.49
N LEU A 46 -0.61 -2.58 -12.04
CA LEU A 46 -0.91 -2.06 -10.71
C LEU A 46 -1.69 -3.10 -9.92
N HIS A 47 -1.48 -3.17 -8.61
CA HIS A 47 -2.27 -4.03 -7.73
C HIS A 47 -3.53 -3.32 -7.21
N LEU A 48 -3.39 -2.04 -6.87
CA LEU A 48 -4.41 -1.14 -6.30
C LEU A 48 -4.94 -1.54 -4.91
N ASP A 49 -4.34 -2.53 -4.26
CA ASP A 49 -4.70 -2.99 -2.91
C ASP A 49 -3.53 -3.71 -2.24
N LEU A 50 -2.30 -3.27 -2.51
CA LEU A 50 -1.11 -3.95 -2.01
C LEU A 50 -0.76 -3.45 -0.61
N HIS A 51 -1.24 -4.19 0.39
CA HIS A 51 -0.93 -3.96 1.79
C HIS A 51 -0.42 -5.26 2.45
N PRO A 52 0.12 -5.23 3.68
CA PRO A 52 0.69 -6.42 4.31
C PRO A 52 -0.25 -7.63 4.44
N GLY A 53 -1.57 -7.42 4.42
CA GLY A 53 -2.54 -8.51 4.42
C GLY A 53 -2.56 -9.30 3.09
N ASN A 54 -2.20 -8.63 1.99
CA ASN A 54 -2.17 -9.19 0.63
C ASN A 54 -0.77 -9.68 0.22
N VAL A 55 0.10 -9.96 1.19
CA VAL A 55 1.43 -10.55 0.97
C VAL A 55 1.59 -11.80 1.82
N LEU A 56 1.83 -12.95 1.21
CA LEU A 56 2.18 -14.19 1.91
C LEU A 56 3.70 -14.36 2.01
N LEU A 57 4.22 -14.57 3.22
CA LEU A 57 5.63 -14.85 3.46
C LEU A 57 5.89 -16.35 3.33
N SER A 58 6.30 -16.80 2.14
CA SER A 58 6.55 -18.21 1.86
C SER A 58 8.04 -18.58 1.96
N PRO A 59 8.40 -19.88 2.11
CA PRO A 59 9.79 -20.32 2.03
C PRO A 59 10.51 -19.99 0.70
N ARG A 60 9.74 -19.68 -0.35
CA ARG A 60 10.26 -19.28 -1.67
C ARG A 60 10.34 -17.75 -1.85
N GLY A 61 10.06 -16.99 -0.80
CA GLY A 61 9.96 -15.54 -0.82
C GLY A 61 8.52 -15.03 -0.69
N PRO A 62 8.35 -13.70 -0.62
CA PRO A 62 7.06 -13.04 -0.53
C PRO A 62 6.25 -13.25 -1.81
N VAL A 63 4.94 -13.47 -1.67
CA VAL A 63 3.99 -13.66 -2.76
C VAL A 63 2.83 -12.68 -2.59
N VAL A 64 2.61 -11.83 -3.59
CA VAL A 64 1.46 -10.92 -3.63
C VAL A 64 0.21 -11.68 -4.06
N ILE A 65 -0.89 -11.48 -3.34
CA ILE A 65 -2.18 -12.14 -3.55
C ILE A 65 -3.30 -11.10 -3.65
N ASP A 66 -4.50 -11.57 -4.00
CA ASP A 66 -5.71 -10.73 -4.16
C ASP A 66 -5.62 -9.67 -5.27
N TRP A 67 -5.34 -10.14 -6.49
CA TRP A 67 -5.22 -9.33 -7.70
C TRP A 67 -6.56 -8.83 -8.27
N ARG A 68 -7.66 -8.86 -7.49
CA ARG A 68 -9.00 -8.54 -7.98
C ARG A 68 -9.17 -7.11 -8.48
N ASN A 69 -8.38 -6.18 -7.95
CA ASN A 69 -8.39 -4.75 -8.29
C ASN A 69 -7.32 -4.39 -9.33
N ALA A 70 -6.57 -5.39 -9.82
CA ALA A 70 -5.44 -5.13 -10.68
C ALA A 70 -5.86 -4.51 -12.02
N THR A 71 -5.07 -3.55 -12.48
CA THR A 71 -5.25 -2.83 -13.74
C THR A 71 -3.90 -2.36 -14.25
N GLU A 72 -3.90 -1.51 -15.28
CA GLU A 72 -2.71 -0.85 -15.80
C GLU A 72 -2.84 0.67 -15.63
N GLY A 73 -1.71 1.34 -15.39
CA GLY A 73 -1.67 2.79 -15.28
C GLY A 73 -0.36 3.31 -14.68
N PRO A 74 -0.34 4.55 -14.18
CA PRO A 74 0.84 5.14 -13.57
C PRO A 74 1.24 4.41 -12.27
N ALA A 75 2.49 3.98 -12.16
CA ALA A 75 3.04 3.30 -10.98
C ALA A 75 2.80 4.08 -9.67
N ASP A 76 2.89 5.42 -9.71
CA ASP A 76 2.65 6.29 -8.56
C ASP A 76 1.24 6.12 -7.97
N LEU A 77 0.23 5.73 -8.75
CA LEU A 77 -1.12 5.49 -8.24
C LEU A 77 -1.18 4.28 -7.31
N ASP A 78 -0.44 3.22 -7.64
CA ASP A 78 -0.36 2.00 -6.85
C ASP A 78 0.39 2.23 -5.52
N LEU A 79 1.42 3.08 -5.56
CA LEU A 79 2.10 3.56 -4.35
C LEU A 79 1.17 4.42 -3.49
N ALA A 80 0.39 5.32 -4.10
CA ALA A 80 -0.52 6.22 -3.40
C ALA A 80 -1.66 5.48 -2.69
N LEU A 81 -2.25 4.46 -3.33
CA LEU A 81 -3.28 3.63 -2.68
C LEU A 81 -2.72 2.82 -1.52
N SER A 82 -1.56 2.22 -1.68
CA SER A 82 -0.91 1.46 -0.60
C SER A 82 -0.55 2.37 0.58
N ALA A 83 -0.01 3.56 0.30
CA ALA A 83 0.22 4.58 1.32
C ALA A 83 -1.07 5.01 2.03
N LEU A 84 -2.17 5.18 1.28
CA LEU A 84 -3.47 5.56 1.82
C LEU A 84 -4.03 4.49 2.76
N ILE A 85 -3.99 3.21 2.36
CA ILE A 85 -4.43 2.08 3.21
C ILE A 85 -3.65 2.03 4.53
N LEU A 86 -2.32 2.21 4.48
CA LEU A 86 -1.50 2.26 5.68
C LEU A 86 -1.79 3.50 6.55
N ALA A 87 -2.02 4.64 5.91
CA ALA A 87 -2.31 5.90 6.58
C ALA A 87 -3.67 5.87 7.27
N GLU A 88 -4.69 5.23 6.70
CA GLU A 88 -6.01 5.02 7.32
C GLU A 88 -5.86 4.31 8.68
N VAL A 89 -5.10 3.21 8.73
CA VAL A 89 -4.80 2.50 9.99
C VAL A 89 -4.01 3.38 10.96
N ALA A 90 -3.07 4.18 10.45
CA ALA A 90 -2.22 5.04 11.27
C ALA A 90 -2.98 6.21 11.94
N VAL A 91 -4.01 6.76 11.28
CA VAL A 91 -4.80 7.89 11.81
C VAL A 91 -5.95 7.44 12.70
N GLU A 92 -6.39 6.18 12.61
CA GLU A 92 -7.38 5.59 13.49
C GLU A 92 -6.82 5.38 14.92
N LYS A 93 -6.91 6.41 15.78
CA LYS A 93 -6.29 6.40 17.13
C LYS A 93 -6.74 5.25 18.04
N ALA A 94 -7.94 4.70 17.80
CA ALA A 94 -8.45 3.56 18.57
C ALA A 94 -7.85 2.22 18.11
N ASN A 95 -7.20 2.20 16.95
CA ASN A 95 -6.59 1.02 16.38
C ASN A 95 -5.29 0.69 17.12
N PRO A 96 -5.13 -0.52 17.69
CA PRO A 96 -3.91 -0.90 18.39
C PRO A 96 -2.67 -0.95 17.46
N LEU A 97 -2.87 -1.01 16.14
CA LEU A 97 -1.81 -1.03 15.15
C LEU A 97 -1.40 0.37 14.65
N ALA A 98 -2.05 1.45 15.10
CA ALA A 98 -1.84 2.80 14.55
C ALA A 98 -0.36 3.24 14.55
N SER A 99 0.35 3.06 15.66
CA SER A 99 1.78 3.41 15.75
C SER A 99 2.66 2.57 14.82
N ALA A 100 2.38 1.27 14.71
CA ALA A 100 3.11 0.38 13.82
C ALA A 100 2.83 0.71 12.34
N ALA A 101 1.57 1.00 11.99
CA ALA A 101 1.19 1.44 10.66
C ALA A 101 1.85 2.76 10.27
N SER A 102 1.96 3.72 11.19
CA SER A 102 2.69 4.98 10.93
C SER A 102 4.17 4.73 10.64
N LEU A 103 4.84 3.86 11.40
CA LEU A 103 6.25 3.50 11.17
C LEU A 103 6.43 2.75 9.85
N LEU A 104 5.52 1.82 9.55
CA LEU A 104 5.52 1.07 8.29
C LEU A 104 5.33 2.01 7.09
N LEU A 105 4.40 2.95 7.18
CA LEU A 105 4.13 3.97 6.16
C LEU A 105 5.38 4.81 5.89
N SER A 106 6.06 5.30 6.93
CA SER A 106 7.30 6.07 6.78
C SER A 106 8.38 5.25 6.05
N ALA A 107 8.64 4.03 6.51
CA ALA A 107 9.64 3.15 5.89
C ALA A 107 9.31 2.80 4.42
N PHE A 108 8.03 2.58 4.12
CA PHE A 108 7.53 2.36 2.77
C PHE A 108 7.76 3.59 1.88
N LEU A 109 7.32 4.77 2.32
CA LEU A 109 7.44 6.02 1.55
C LEU A 109 8.91 6.38 1.28
N GLU A 110 9.80 6.20 2.25
CA GLU A 110 11.24 6.42 2.09
C GLU A 110 11.87 5.47 1.06
N SER A 111 11.36 4.24 0.94
CA SER A 111 11.96 3.19 0.12
C SER A 111 11.35 3.03 -1.28
N ALA A 112 10.13 3.51 -1.49
CA ALA A 112 9.35 3.23 -2.71
C ALA A 112 9.87 3.90 -3.99
N GLY A 113 10.70 4.95 -3.89
CA GLY A 113 11.36 5.59 -5.04
C GLY A 113 10.49 6.42 -6.00
N GLY A 114 9.16 6.27 -5.97
CA GLY A 114 8.19 7.08 -6.73
C GLY A 114 7.68 8.31 -5.98
N ASP A 115 6.71 9.01 -6.58
CA ASP A 115 6.05 10.20 -6.03
C ASP A 115 4.53 9.99 -5.90
N PRO A 116 4.06 9.32 -4.84
CA PRO A 116 2.64 9.06 -4.61
C PRO A 116 1.81 10.33 -4.43
N LEU A 117 2.42 11.49 -4.16
CA LEU A 117 1.67 12.74 -4.00
C LEU A 117 1.04 13.20 -5.31
N ARG A 118 1.62 12.84 -6.46
CA ARG A 118 1.09 13.19 -7.80
C ARG A 118 -0.27 12.59 -8.08
N THR A 119 -0.58 11.45 -7.48
CA THR A 119 -1.79 10.66 -7.69
C THR A 119 -2.64 10.54 -6.43
N LEU A 120 -2.25 11.17 -5.32
CA LEU A 120 -2.93 11.04 -4.03
C LEU A 120 -4.41 11.44 -4.09
N SER A 121 -4.76 12.53 -4.78
CA SER A 121 -6.17 12.92 -4.97
C SER A 121 -6.96 11.84 -5.70
N GLN A 122 -6.37 11.21 -6.72
CA GLN A 122 -7.00 10.11 -7.45
C GLN A 122 -7.15 8.86 -6.56
N ALA A 123 -6.12 8.53 -5.77
CA ALA A 123 -6.18 7.43 -4.81
C ALA A 123 -7.30 7.64 -3.78
N VAL A 124 -7.48 8.87 -3.28
CA VAL A 124 -8.58 9.21 -2.36
C VAL A 124 -9.95 9.02 -3.00
N GLU A 125 -10.14 9.42 -4.27
CA GLU A 125 -11.41 9.21 -4.96
C GLU A 125 -11.70 7.73 -5.22
N ILE A 126 -10.69 6.95 -5.64
CA ILE A 126 -10.81 5.49 -5.79
C ILE A 126 -11.20 4.86 -4.46
N ARG A 127 -10.47 5.21 -3.39
CA ARG A 127 -10.72 4.66 -2.06
C ARG A 127 -12.11 5.04 -1.57
N ARG A 128 -12.53 6.30 -1.69
CA ARG A 128 -13.89 6.74 -1.32
C ARG A 128 -15.00 5.97 -2.05
N ALA A 129 -14.75 5.54 -3.29
CA ALA A 129 -15.72 4.83 -4.10
C ALA A 129 -15.77 3.31 -3.82
N ASP A 130 -14.85 2.76 -3.03
CA ASP A 130 -14.78 1.33 -2.72
C ASP A 130 -15.97 0.89 -1.83
N PRO A 131 -16.89 0.05 -2.33
CA PRO A 131 -18.05 -0.41 -1.56
C PRO A 131 -17.69 -1.28 -0.36
N ALA A 132 -16.46 -1.81 -0.29
CA ALA A 132 -16.00 -2.58 0.87
C ALA A 132 -15.74 -1.71 2.10
N LEU A 133 -15.58 -0.38 1.94
CA LEU A 133 -15.50 0.60 3.03
C LEU A 133 -16.91 0.94 3.56
N LEU A 134 -17.58 -0.03 4.18
CA LEU A 134 -18.85 0.20 4.88
C LEU A 134 -18.60 0.68 6.32
N GLY A 135 -18.58 2.00 6.52
CA GLY A 135 -18.75 2.67 7.81
C GLY A 135 -17.46 3.03 8.56
N ALA A 136 -17.46 4.20 9.22
CA ALA A 136 -16.36 4.84 9.97
C ALA A 136 -15.13 5.34 9.17
N ASP A 137 -14.74 4.70 8.07
CA ASP A 137 -13.47 5.03 7.35
C ASP A 137 -13.50 6.28 6.45
N ALA A 138 -14.65 6.64 5.85
CA ALA A 138 -14.69 7.78 4.91
C ALA A 138 -14.29 9.13 5.53
N GLY A 139 -14.46 9.28 6.86
CA GLY A 139 -14.03 10.46 7.61
C GLY A 139 -12.51 10.55 7.82
N LEU A 140 -11.81 9.42 7.76
CA LEU A 140 -10.37 9.34 8.00
C LEU A 140 -9.54 9.60 6.75
N LEU A 141 -10.10 9.44 5.55
CA LEU A 141 -9.41 9.64 4.28
C LEU A 141 -8.71 11.00 4.16
N GLY A 142 -9.34 12.07 4.67
CA GLY A 142 -8.74 13.40 4.69
C GLY A 142 -7.52 13.51 5.64
N GLU A 143 -7.62 12.90 6.82
CA GLU A 143 -6.51 12.85 7.78
C GLU A 143 -5.36 11.97 7.26
N ALA A 144 -5.69 10.83 6.66
CA ALA A 144 -4.75 9.89 6.06
C ALA A 144 -3.98 10.52 4.89
N ALA A 145 -4.67 11.19 3.96
CA ALA A 145 -4.03 11.95 2.88
C ALA A 145 -3.14 13.08 3.42
N GLY A 146 -3.58 13.74 4.49
CA GLY A 146 -2.79 14.74 5.20
C GLY A 146 -1.52 14.16 5.83
N LEU A 147 -1.57 12.95 6.39
CA LEU A 147 -0.41 12.26 6.96
C LEU A 147 0.63 11.94 5.89
N ILE A 148 0.22 11.43 4.73
CA ILE A 148 1.11 11.12 3.60
C ILE A 148 1.82 12.39 3.12
N SER A 149 1.07 13.48 2.93
CA SER A 149 1.62 14.78 2.49
C SER A 149 2.67 15.37 3.43
N ARG A 150 2.64 15.02 4.73
CA ARG A 150 3.63 15.48 5.72
C ARG A 150 4.82 14.54 5.88
N SER A 151 4.72 13.33 5.33
CA SER A 151 5.72 12.26 5.46
C SER A 151 6.63 12.16 4.22
N ARG A 152 6.54 13.12 3.30
CA ARG A 152 7.32 13.22 2.06
C ARG A 152 7.93 14.61 1.90
#